data_AF-A0A832HFD1-F1
#
_entry.id   AF-A0A832HFD1-F1
#
_cell.length_a   1.000
_cell.length_b   1.000
_cell.length_c   1.000
_cell.angle_alpha   90.00
_cell.angle_beta   90.00
_cell.angle_gamma   90.00
#
_symmetry.space_group_name_H-M   'P 1'
#
loop_
_entity.id
_entity.type
_entity.pdbx_description
1 polymer ?
#
loop_
_entity_poly.entity_id
_entity_poly.type
_entity_poly.pdbx_seq_one_letter_code
_entity_poly.pdbx_strand_id
1 'polypeptide(L)'
;MRHITHAALLLTVIVSAGAAWGQTTTPASANRLATMEELQEMYAAKAYRQCIQHIARVMPPLGEPPAGYTKYALLMLRAECLVSTGDTFSARLAYESAANEAKDATQSAAARARIAVLDRAVSNKISVPGQAEGIDITTEAGRQQGMALVFGESMEKLKREAAEAQKAKSLPPIFRVGPLARETRSLELATTGKDEQTVEVVMPLAELIYELIDTDLDLASNKIAEIRRNAEANAVVSGGWRVENGRTWWQQDSVRVGLSADERRWLREKIVYLGKVNETLDQLREASKKDWGRTGKGWQPLQAKTRKVAAEAQGVLARE
;
A
#
# COMPACT_ATOMS: atom_id res chain seq x y z
N MET A 1 31.32 -31.02 26.17
CA MET A 1 32.41 -30.67 27.10
C MET A 1 32.70 -29.18 27.03
N ARG A 2 32.13 -28.40 27.95
CA ARG A 2 32.80 -27.35 28.72
C ARG A 2 31.77 -26.82 29.72
N HIS A 3 32.12 -27.03 30.97
CA HIS A 3 31.34 -26.76 32.17
C HIS A 3 31.32 -25.27 32.46
N ILE A 4 30.17 -24.75 32.90
CA ILE A 4 30.14 -23.61 33.82
C ILE A 4 29.16 -23.94 34.94
N THR A 5 29.74 -23.99 36.14
CA THR A 5 29.19 -24.35 37.44
C THR A 5 28.83 -23.09 38.23
N HIS A 6 27.70 -23.18 38.94
CA HIS A 6 27.36 -22.60 40.25
C HIS A 6 27.41 -21.07 40.48
N ALA A 7 26.26 -20.52 40.93
CA ALA A 7 26.19 -19.74 42.16
C ALA A 7 24.72 -19.62 42.61
N ALA A 8 24.36 -20.37 43.64
CA ALA A 8 23.18 -20.14 44.46
C ALA A 8 23.48 -19.00 45.44
N LEU A 9 22.55 -18.05 45.60
CA LEU A 9 22.56 -17.15 46.75
C LEU A 9 21.13 -17.04 47.31
N LEU A 10 20.95 -17.74 48.43
CA LEU A 10 19.89 -17.51 49.40
C LEU A 10 20.06 -16.11 49.99
N LEU A 11 19.02 -15.28 49.91
CA LEU A 11 18.90 -14.10 50.76
C LEU A 11 17.54 -14.13 51.47
N THR A 12 17.62 -14.38 52.77
CA THR A 12 16.52 -14.31 53.73
C THR A 12 16.35 -12.84 54.15
N VAL A 13 15.18 -12.25 53.94
CA VAL A 13 14.83 -10.94 54.53
C VAL A 13 13.47 -11.01 55.23
N ILE A 14 13.60 -11.07 56.55
CA ILE A 14 12.78 -10.53 57.65
C ILE A 14 11.40 -9.95 57.27
N VAL A 15 10.36 -10.64 57.73
CA VAL A 15 8.98 -10.14 57.87
C VAL A 15 8.93 -9.17 59.06
N SER A 16 8.63 -7.90 58.80
CA SER A 16 8.32 -6.89 59.82
C SER A 16 6.82 -6.60 59.80
N ALA A 17 6.08 -7.11 60.78
CA ALA A 17 4.68 -6.78 60.99
C ALA A 17 4.58 -5.41 61.70
N GLY A 18 4.54 -4.34 60.91
CA GLY A 18 4.21 -2.99 61.38
C GLY A 18 2.76 -2.67 61.05
N ALA A 19 1.88 -2.69 62.05
CA ALA A 19 0.53 -2.15 61.95
C ALA A 19 0.61 -0.62 61.86
N ALA A 20 0.67 -0.09 60.63
CA ALA A 20 0.56 1.33 60.36
C ALA A 20 -0.91 1.73 60.32
N TRP A 21 -1.30 2.56 61.28
CA TRP A 21 -2.61 3.18 61.37
C TRP A 21 -2.80 4.14 60.19
N GLY A 22 -4.02 4.17 59.66
CA GLY A 22 -4.37 4.76 58.37
C GLY A 22 -3.92 6.20 58.19
N GLN A 23 -3.01 6.40 57.24
CA GLN A 23 -2.98 7.63 56.46
C GLN A 23 -3.98 7.46 55.32
N THR A 24 -5.18 8.03 55.49
CA THR A 24 -6.10 8.27 54.39
C THR A 24 -5.50 9.34 53.49
N THR A 25 -4.66 8.91 52.54
CA THR A 25 -4.23 9.74 51.42
C THR A 25 -5.48 10.23 50.68
N THR A 26 -5.83 11.50 50.87
CA THR A 26 -6.88 12.17 50.11
C THR A 26 -6.49 12.14 48.62
N PRO A 27 -7.36 11.63 47.72
CA PRO A 27 -6.98 11.37 46.33
C PRO A 27 -6.93 12.69 45.54
N ALA A 28 -5.74 13.29 45.44
CA ALA A 28 -5.50 14.51 44.68
C ALA A 28 -5.44 14.31 43.15
N SER A 29 -5.85 13.16 42.61
CA SER A 29 -5.61 12.78 41.21
C SER A 29 -6.85 12.56 40.35
N ALA A 30 -8.05 12.99 40.80
CA ALA A 30 -9.30 12.67 40.09
C ALA A 30 -9.43 13.30 38.68
N ASN A 31 -8.56 14.25 38.29
CA ASN A 31 -8.66 14.95 37.00
C ASN A 31 -7.38 14.93 36.15
N ARG A 32 -6.40 14.06 36.46
CA ARG A 32 -5.20 13.90 35.61
C ARG A 32 -5.49 12.92 34.46
N LEU A 33 -5.08 13.28 33.24
CA LEU A 33 -5.08 12.36 32.10
C LEU A 33 -4.04 11.25 32.31
N ALA A 34 -4.45 10.00 32.10
CA ALA A 34 -3.58 8.83 32.26
C ALA A 34 -2.47 8.83 31.20
N THR A 35 -1.23 8.76 31.66
CA THR A 35 -0.01 8.65 30.86
C THR A 35 0.02 7.38 30.01
N MET A 36 0.83 7.36 28.95
CA MET A 36 0.97 6.17 28.10
C MET A 36 1.46 4.95 28.89
N GLU A 37 2.33 5.16 29.88
CA GLU A 37 2.84 4.11 30.76
C GLU A 37 1.74 3.54 31.67
N GLU A 38 0.94 4.41 32.32
CA GLU A 38 -0.23 3.97 33.11
C GLU A 38 -1.25 3.19 32.24
N LEU A 39 -1.47 3.60 30.98
CA LEU A 39 -2.34 2.87 30.06
C LEU A 39 -1.79 1.48 29.72
N GLN A 40 -0.47 1.35 29.54
CA GLN A 40 0.19 0.07 29.31
C GLN A 40 0.15 -0.82 30.56
N GLU A 41 0.30 -0.25 31.75
CA GLU A 41 0.11 -0.96 33.02
C GLU A 41 -1.32 -1.50 33.16
N MET A 42 -2.34 -0.70 32.82
CA MET A 42 -3.73 -1.17 32.81
C MET A 42 -3.93 -2.34 31.83
N TYR A 43 -3.30 -2.28 30.66
CA TYR A 43 -3.33 -3.39 29.70
C TYR A 43 -2.65 -4.65 30.26
N ALA A 44 -1.44 -4.51 30.82
CA ALA A 44 -0.70 -5.61 31.43
C ALA A 44 -1.45 -6.23 32.62
N ALA A 45 -2.15 -5.41 33.41
CA ALA A 45 -3.03 -5.83 34.50
C ALA A 45 -4.36 -6.45 34.03
N LYS A 46 -4.58 -6.60 32.72
CA LYS A 46 -5.82 -7.08 32.09
C LYS A 46 -7.05 -6.23 32.42
N ALA A 47 -6.86 -4.97 32.82
CA ALA A 47 -7.92 -4.00 33.07
C ALA A 47 -8.43 -3.36 31.77
N TYR A 48 -8.71 -4.16 30.73
CA TYR A 48 -8.95 -3.71 29.36
C TYR A 48 -10.08 -2.69 29.24
N ARG A 49 -11.19 -2.89 29.95
CA ARG A 49 -12.33 -1.96 29.93
C ARG A 49 -11.97 -0.59 30.50
N GLN A 50 -11.19 -0.56 31.58
CA GLN A 50 -10.70 0.68 32.17
C GLN A 50 -9.70 1.37 31.23
N CYS A 51 -8.77 0.60 30.67
CA CYS A 51 -7.80 1.11 29.68
C CYS A 51 -8.53 1.79 28.50
N ILE A 52 -9.56 1.16 27.91
CA ILE A 52 -10.37 1.74 26.82
C ILE A 52 -11.03 3.06 27.25
N GLN A 53 -11.60 3.13 28.46
CA GLN A 53 -12.23 4.36 28.98
C GLN A 53 -11.21 5.49 29.14
N HIS A 54 -10.02 5.19 29.65
CA HIS A 54 -8.95 6.17 29.78
C HIS A 54 -8.41 6.62 28.43
N ILE A 55 -8.23 5.71 27.46
CA ILE A 55 -7.87 6.06 26.08
C ILE A 55 -8.90 7.01 25.47
N ALA A 56 -10.20 6.76 25.65
CA ALA A 56 -11.25 7.63 25.13
C ALA A 56 -11.22 9.06 25.73
N ARG A 57 -10.72 9.23 26.96
CA ARG A 57 -10.51 10.55 27.58
C ARG A 57 -9.27 11.27 27.03
N VAL A 58 -8.21 10.51 26.74
CA VAL A 58 -6.94 11.05 26.21
C VAL A 58 -7.04 11.35 24.70
N MET A 59 -7.87 10.62 23.98
CA MET A 59 -8.06 10.73 22.53
C MET A 59 -9.45 11.33 22.21
N PRO A 60 -9.57 12.67 22.19
CA PRO A 60 -10.83 13.31 21.82
C PRO A 60 -11.24 12.92 20.38
N PRO A 61 -12.55 12.82 20.06
CA PRO A 61 -13.02 12.41 18.73
C PRO A 61 -12.54 13.31 17.59
N LEU A 62 -12.32 14.59 17.91
CA LEU A 62 -11.85 15.62 16.99
C LEU A 62 -10.65 16.30 17.65
N GLY A 63 -9.45 16.03 17.16
CA GLY A 63 -8.23 16.70 17.61
C GLY A 63 -7.01 15.81 17.68
N GLU A 64 -5.86 16.46 17.82
CA GLU A 64 -4.60 15.81 18.16
C GLU A 64 -4.61 15.43 19.65
N PRO A 65 -4.04 14.27 20.03
CA PRO A 65 -3.89 13.94 21.43
C PRO A 65 -2.89 14.91 22.10
N PRO A 66 -2.90 15.02 23.44
CA PRO A 66 -1.96 15.86 24.17
C PRO A 66 -0.49 15.53 23.86
N ALA A 67 0.42 16.46 24.15
CA ALA A 67 1.85 16.21 24.01
C ALA A 67 2.28 14.97 24.83
N GLY A 68 3.11 14.11 24.23
CA GLY A 68 3.56 12.85 24.83
C GLY A 68 2.80 11.60 24.37
N TYR A 69 1.68 11.75 23.67
CA TYR A 69 0.99 10.64 23.02
C TYR A 69 1.16 10.70 21.51
N THR A 70 1.07 9.53 20.87
CA THR A 70 0.83 9.45 19.43
C THR A 70 -0.53 8.83 19.19
N LYS A 71 -1.30 9.39 18.24
CA LYS A 71 -2.62 8.88 17.89
C LYS A 71 -2.55 7.42 17.45
N TYR A 72 -1.51 7.07 16.69
CA TYR A 72 -1.17 5.68 16.33
C TYR A 72 -1.07 4.76 17.57
N ALA A 73 -0.24 5.09 18.56
CA ALA A 73 -0.02 4.23 19.72
C ALA A 73 -1.30 4.05 20.57
N LEU A 74 -2.10 5.11 20.73
CA LEU A 74 -3.38 5.04 21.43
C LEU A 74 -4.40 4.16 20.69
N LEU A 75 -4.48 4.28 19.37
CA LEU A 75 -5.37 3.45 18.54
C LEU A 75 -4.96 1.98 18.55
N MET A 76 -3.66 1.69 18.46
CA MET A 76 -3.13 0.33 18.59
C MET A 76 -3.47 -0.27 19.95
N LEU A 77 -3.19 0.44 21.05
CA LEU A 77 -3.50 -0.06 22.40
C LEU A 77 -5.00 -0.27 22.63
N ARG A 78 -5.83 0.64 22.11
CA ARG A 78 -7.29 0.49 22.15
C ARG A 78 -7.73 -0.77 21.41
N ALA A 79 -7.20 -0.99 20.21
CA ALA A 79 -7.52 -2.16 19.41
C ALA A 79 -7.11 -3.46 20.11
N GLU A 80 -5.92 -3.50 20.72
CA GLU A 80 -5.46 -4.65 21.52
C GLU A 80 -6.38 -4.95 22.70
N CYS A 81 -6.82 -3.92 23.44
CA CYS A 81 -7.80 -4.09 24.51
C CYS A 81 -9.11 -4.68 24.00
N LEU A 82 -9.60 -4.19 22.84
CA LEU A 82 -10.85 -4.64 22.24
C LEU A 82 -10.77 -6.11 21.81
N VAL A 83 -9.67 -6.52 21.17
CA VAL A 83 -9.43 -7.93 20.83
C VAL A 83 -9.42 -8.81 22.08
N SER A 84 -8.73 -8.38 23.14
CA SER A 84 -8.69 -9.15 24.39
C SER A 84 -10.03 -9.23 25.13
N THR A 85 -10.99 -8.34 24.82
CA THR A 85 -12.38 -8.44 25.29
C THR A 85 -13.31 -9.22 24.35
N GLY A 86 -12.80 -9.69 23.21
CA GLY A 86 -13.57 -10.41 22.20
C GLY A 86 -14.39 -9.53 21.24
N ASP A 87 -14.21 -8.20 21.26
CA ASP A 87 -14.87 -7.28 20.33
C ASP A 87 -13.99 -7.05 19.09
N THR A 88 -13.96 -8.05 18.20
CA THR A 88 -13.11 -8.05 17.00
C THR A 88 -13.54 -7.01 15.97
N PHE A 89 -14.83 -6.69 15.89
CA PHE A 89 -15.34 -5.68 14.97
C PHE A 89 -14.83 -4.29 15.33
N SER A 90 -15.00 -3.87 16.59
CA SER A 90 -14.49 -2.57 17.04
C SER A 90 -12.96 -2.52 16.99
N ALA A 91 -12.28 -3.64 17.31
CA ALA A 91 -10.83 -3.73 17.19
C ALA A 91 -10.35 -3.50 15.77
N ARG A 92 -11.02 -4.10 14.77
CA ARG A 92 -10.71 -3.94 13.36
C ARG A 92 -10.78 -2.46 12.94
N LEU A 93 -11.85 -1.76 13.29
CA LEU A 93 -11.99 -0.33 12.99
C LEU A 93 -10.90 0.53 13.66
N ALA A 94 -10.50 0.17 14.87
CA ALA A 94 -9.41 0.85 15.58
C ALA A 94 -8.05 0.60 14.90
N TYR A 95 -7.77 -0.63 14.43
CA TYR A 95 -6.56 -0.91 13.64
C TYR A 95 -6.58 -0.22 12.27
N GLU A 96 -7.73 -0.12 11.59
CA GLU A 96 -7.83 0.62 10.34
C GLU A 96 -7.49 2.11 10.55
N SER A 97 -8.03 2.68 11.63
CA SER A 97 -7.69 4.04 12.04
C SER A 97 -6.19 4.15 12.36
N ALA A 98 -5.61 3.20 13.09
CA ALA A 98 -4.17 3.20 13.39
C ALA A 98 -3.33 3.12 12.10
N ALA A 99 -3.70 2.26 11.15
CA ALA A 99 -2.99 2.12 9.88
C ALA A 99 -2.99 3.41 9.05
N ASN A 100 -4.04 4.23 9.17
CA ASN A 100 -4.16 5.53 8.52
C ASN A 100 -3.36 6.65 9.22
N GLU A 101 -3.20 6.56 10.54
CA GLU A 101 -2.42 7.49 11.37
C GLU A 101 -0.93 7.13 11.48
N ALA A 102 -0.52 6.00 10.88
CA ALA A 102 0.85 5.52 10.87
C ALA A 102 1.79 6.53 10.17
N LYS A 103 2.94 6.79 10.79
CA LYS A 103 3.95 7.72 10.25
C LYS A 103 4.95 7.04 9.31
N ASP A 104 5.06 5.72 9.39
CA ASP A 104 5.97 4.93 8.58
C ASP A 104 5.31 3.61 8.11
N ALA A 105 5.97 2.96 7.15
CA ALA A 105 5.47 1.73 6.54
C ALA A 105 5.38 0.58 7.55
N THR A 106 6.27 0.53 8.54
CA THR A 106 6.32 -0.53 9.56
C THR A 106 5.12 -0.42 10.51
N GLN A 107 4.79 0.78 10.97
CA GLN A 107 3.60 1.05 11.78
C GLN A 107 2.31 0.67 11.03
N SER A 108 2.21 1.04 9.75
CA SER A 108 1.05 0.71 8.92
C SER A 108 0.95 -0.81 8.69
N ALA A 109 2.07 -1.47 8.40
CA ALA A 109 2.15 -2.93 8.25
C ALA A 109 1.72 -3.67 9.53
N ALA A 110 2.19 -3.22 10.70
CA ALA A 110 1.86 -3.83 11.99
C ALA A 110 0.35 -3.76 12.30
N ALA A 111 -0.33 -2.67 11.92
CA ALA A 111 -1.79 -2.55 12.09
C ALA A 111 -2.54 -3.40 11.05
N ARG A 112 -2.13 -3.37 9.78
CA ARG A 112 -2.73 -4.16 8.70
C ARG A 112 -2.61 -5.67 8.90
N ALA A 113 -1.47 -6.14 9.40
CA ALA A 113 -1.27 -7.56 9.73
C ALA A 113 -2.29 -8.05 10.77
N ARG A 114 -2.61 -7.22 11.76
CA ARG A 114 -3.62 -7.55 12.77
C ARG A 114 -5.03 -7.54 12.21
N ILE A 115 -5.34 -6.64 11.26
CA ILE A 115 -6.61 -6.66 10.52
C ILE A 115 -6.76 -7.99 9.77
N ALA A 116 -5.72 -8.44 9.06
CA ALA A 116 -5.75 -9.70 8.32
C ALA A 116 -6.01 -10.92 9.23
N VAL A 117 -5.46 -10.92 10.45
CA VAL A 117 -5.76 -11.94 11.48
C VAL A 117 -7.21 -11.87 11.94
N LEU A 118 -7.74 -10.67 12.19
CA LEU A 118 -9.13 -10.49 12.60
C LEU A 118 -10.12 -10.92 11.51
N ASP A 119 -9.84 -10.58 10.24
CA ASP A 119 -10.68 -10.95 9.10
C ASP A 119 -10.74 -12.47 8.88
N ARG A 120 -9.72 -13.20 9.35
CA ARG A 120 -9.68 -14.66 9.29
C ARG A 120 -10.34 -15.34 10.50
N ALA A 121 -10.45 -14.64 11.62
CA ALA A 121 -10.95 -15.21 12.86
C ALA A 121 -12.49 -15.35 12.85
N VAL A 122 -12.98 -16.52 13.24
CA VAL A 122 -14.40 -16.80 13.50
C VAL A 122 -14.54 -17.10 14.98
N SER A 123 -15.41 -16.34 15.68
CA SER A 123 -15.59 -16.46 17.14
C SER A 123 -14.26 -16.38 17.91
N ASN A 124 -13.43 -15.38 17.57
CA ASN A 124 -12.10 -15.14 18.14
C ASN A 124 -11.08 -16.27 17.92
N LYS A 125 -11.32 -17.16 16.95
CA LYS A 125 -10.43 -18.27 16.65
C LYS A 125 -10.10 -18.36 15.16
N ILE A 126 -8.85 -18.64 14.84
CA ILE A 126 -8.45 -18.99 13.47
C ILE A 126 -8.43 -20.51 13.34
N SER A 127 -9.13 -21.04 12.34
CA SER A 127 -9.14 -22.48 12.07
C SER A 127 -7.79 -22.91 11.49
N VAL A 128 -7.23 -23.99 12.05
CA VAL A 128 -6.00 -24.62 11.56
C VAL A 128 -6.37 -26.02 11.06
N PRO A 129 -6.01 -26.39 9.82
CA PRO A 129 -6.25 -27.74 9.33
C PRO A 129 -5.68 -28.80 10.28
N GLY A 130 -6.52 -29.73 10.71
CA GLY A 130 -6.13 -30.83 11.61
C GLY A 130 -6.11 -30.48 13.12
N GLN A 131 -6.44 -29.25 13.52
CA GLN A 131 -6.57 -28.87 14.94
C GLN A 131 -8.02 -28.47 15.25
N ALA A 132 -8.66 -29.16 16.19
CA ALA A 132 -10.06 -28.94 16.54
C ALA A 132 -10.30 -27.58 17.25
N GLU A 133 -9.36 -27.12 18.06
CA GLU A 133 -9.58 -25.96 18.94
C GLU A 133 -9.30 -24.60 18.29
N GLY A 134 -8.57 -24.56 17.16
CA GLY A 134 -8.13 -23.33 16.49
C GLY A 134 -7.16 -22.49 17.34
N ILE A 135 -6.69 -21.37 16.78
CA ILE A 135 -5.81 -20.42 17.46
C ILE A 135 -6.65 -19.29 18.06
N ASP A 136 -6.64 -19.14 19.40
CA ASP A 136 -7.36 -18.08 20.11
C ASP A 136 -6.63 -16.72 20.02
N ILE A 137 -7.20 -15.79 19.24
CA ILE A 137 -6.62 -14.47 18.98
C ILE A 137 -6.88 -13.45 20.11
N THR A 138 -7.61 -13.80 21.17
CA THR A 138 -7.78 -12.91 22.35
C THR A 138 -6.47 -12.78 23.14
N THR A 139 -5.57 -13.76 23.00
CA THR A 139 -4.25 -13.79 23.61
C THR A 139 -3.17 -13.22 22.68
N GLU A 140 -2.12 -12.62 23.24
CA GLU A 140 -1.00 -12.11 22.44
C GLU A 140 -0.27 -13.23 21.69
N ALA A 141 0.01 -14.34 22.36
CA ALA A 141 0.67 -15.49 21.74
C ALA A 141 -0.17 -16.05 20.58
N GLY A 142 -1.50 -16.16 20.75
CA GLY A 142 -2.38 -16.61 19.69
C GLY A 142 -2.47 -15.64 18.52
N ARG A 143 -2.41 -14.32 18.75
CA ARG A 143 -2.29 -13.33 17.65
C ARG A 143 -1.00 -13.50 16.87
N GLN A 144 0.13 -13.69 17.55
CA GLN A 144 1.43 -13.92 16.90
C GLN A 144 1.43 -15.20 16.08
N GLN A 145 0.92 -16.30 16.63
CA GLN A 145 0.75 -17.56 15.91
C GLN A 145 -0.21 -17.41 14.72
N GLY A 146 -1.32 -16.68 14.91
CA GLY A 146 -2.28 -16.37 13.85
C GLY A 146 -1.65 -15.57 12.72
N MET A 147 -0.86 -14.54 13.02
CA MET A 147 -0.14 -13.76 12.00
C MET A 147 0.82 -14.65 11.19
N ALA A 148 1.57 -15.54 11.84
CA ALA A 148 2.49 -16.46 11.16
C ALA A 148 1.75 -17.44 10.24
N LEU A 149 0.60 -17.97 10.68
CA LEU A 149 -0.24 -18.85 9.87
C LEU A 149 -0.80 -18.10 8.64
N VAL A 150 -1.43 -16.94 8.87
CA VAL A 150 -2.03 -16.14 7.80
C VAL A 150 -0.96 -15.67 6.81
N PHE A 151 0.25 -15.36 7.28
CA PHE A 151 1.39 -15.07 6.41
C PHE A 151 1.70 -16.26 5.48
N GLY A 152 1.84 -17.48 6.01
CA GLY A 152 2.12 -18.67 5.22
C GLY A 152 1.06 -18.94 4.15
N GLU A 153 -0.23 -18.88 4.53
CA GLU A 153 -1.34 -19.05 3.58
C GLU A 153 -1.36 -17.96 2.49
N SER A 154 -1.17 -16.71 2.90
CA SER A 154 -1.16 -15.54 2.01
C SER A 154 0.02 -15.59 1.03
N MET A 155 1.21 -16.00 1.49
CA MET A 155 2.40 -16.15 0.65
C MET A 155 2.23 -17.23 -0.41
N GLU A 156 1.68 -18.39 -0.06
CA GLU A 156 1.43 -19.45 -1.05
C GLU A 156 0.37 -19.04 -2.09
N LYS A 157 -0.66 -18.30 -1.66
CA LYS A 157 -1.62 -17.70 -2.58
C LYS A 157 -0.95 -16.67 -3.50
N LEU A 158 -0.12 -15.79 -2.94
CA LEU A 158 0.60 -14.76 -3.68
C LEU A 158 1.52 -15.36 -4.74
N LYS A 159 2.30 -16.39 -4.40
CA LYS A 159 3.16 -17.10 -5.37
C LYS A 159 2.37 -17.66 -6.54
N ARG A 160 1.22 -18.30 -6.28
CA ARG A 160 0.36 -18.86 -7.33
C ARG A 160 -0.21 -17.77 -8.25
N GLU A 161 -0.79 -16.73 -7.68
CA GLU A 161 -1.38 -15.63 -8.46
C GLU A 161 -0.32 -14.83 -9.22
N ALA A 162 0.87 -14.64 -8.63
CA ALA A 162 2.00 -14.01 -9.29
C ALA A 162 2.48 -14.85 -10.48
N ALA A 163 2.63 -16.17 -10.33
CA ALA A 163 3.04 -17.06 -11.42
C ALA A 163 2.02 -17.06 -12.58
N GLU A 164 0.72 -16.94 -12.29
CA GLU A 164 -0.31 -16.76 -13.31
C GLU A 164 -0.23 -15.40 -13.99
N ALA A 165 -0.04 -14.32 -13.21
CA ALA A 165 0.07 -12.96 -13.72
C ALA A 165 1.33 -12.76 -14.59
N GLN A 166 2.45 -13.42 -14.28
CA GLN A 166 3.67 -13.38 -15.09
C GLN A 166 3.46 -13.94 -16.51
N LYS A 167 2.47 -14.82 -16.71
CA LYS A 167 2.13 -15.38 -18.04
C LYS A 167 1.21 -14.46 -18.83
N ALA A 168 0.69 -13.40 -18.22
CA ALA A 168 -0.24 -12.49 -18.87
C ALA A 168 0.50 -11.55 -19.83
N LYS A 169 -0.12 -11.30 -20.99
CA LYS A 169 0.34 -10.29 -21.97
C LYS A 169 -0.34 -8.93 -21.78
N SER A 170 -0.97 -8.71 -20.63
CA SER A 170 -1.75 -7.52 -20.34
C SER A 170 -1.66 -7.15 -18.86
N LEU A 171 -1.86 -5.87 -18.57
CA LEU A 171 -1.78 -5.32 -17.20
C LEU A 171 -2.89 -5.78 -16.24
N PRO A 172 -4.17 -5.98 -16.65
CA PRO A 172 -5.24 -6.24 -15.69
C PRO A 172 -5.02 -7.47 -14.79
N PRO A 173 -4.53 -8.63 -15.29
CA PRO A 173 -4.18 -9.76 -14.43
C PRO A 173 -3.13 -9.41 -13.38
N ILE A 174 -2.15 -8.56 -13.72
CA ILE A 174 -1.06 -8.19 -12.82
C ILE A 174 -1.55 -7.24 -11.72
N PHE A 175 -2.44 -6.30 -12.04
CA PHE A 175 -3.00 -5.37 -11.04
C PHE A 175 -3.81 -6.08 -9.94
N ARG A 176 -4.39 -7.26 -10.23
CA ARG A 176 -5.09 -8.06 -9.22
C ARG A 176 -4.17 -8.59 -8.12
N VAL A 177 -2.88 -8.74 -8.40
CA VAL A 177 -1.89 -9.23 -7.42
C VAL A 177 -1.51 -8.14 -6.40
N GLY A 178 -1.61 -6.86 -6.77
CA GLY A 178 -1.17 -5.73 -5.94
C GLY A 178 -1.76 -5.70 -4.52
N PRO A 179 -3.10 -5.78 -4.35
CA PRO A 179 -3.71 -5.83 -3.02
C PRO A 179 -3.21 -6.99 -2.16
N LEU A 180 -3.12 -8.20 -2.74
CA LEU A 180 -2.62 -9.39 -2.06
C LEU A 180 -1.15 -9.22 -1.64
N ALA A 181 -0.29 -8.77 -2.55
CA ALA A 181 1.12 -8.48 -2.27
C ALA A 181 1.31 -7.51 -1.09
N ARG A 182 0.50 -6.44 -1.03
CA ARG A 182 0.56 -5.46 0.05
C ARG A 182 0.15 -6.06 1.40
N GLU A 183 -0.88 -6.91 1.41
CA GLU A 183 -1.33 -7.63 2.61
C GLU A 183 -0.28 -8.63 3.07
N THR A 184 0.21 -9.50 2.17
CA THR A 184 1.26 -10.49 2.45
C THR A 184 2.52 -9.82 3.00
N ARG A 185 2.94 -8.71 2.40
CA ARG A 185 4.08 -7.93 2.90
C ARG A 185 3.85 -7.38 4.30
N SER A 186 2.65 -6.89 4.59
CA SER A 186 2.32 -6.35 5.91
C SER A 186 2.44 -7.43 6.98
N LEU A 187 1.98 -8.65 6.65
CA LEU A 187 2.16 -9.84 7.49
C LEU A 187 3.62 -10.24 7.63
N GLU A 188 4.42 -10.23 6.56
CA GLU A 188 5.86 -10.55 6.62
C GLU A 188 6.61 -9.58 7.53
N LEU A 189 6.39 -8.27 7.37
CA LEU A 189 7.02 -7.25 8.20
C LEU A 189 6.63 -7.39 9.67
N ALA A 190 5.36 -7.65 9.95
CA ALA A 190 4.88 -7.79 11.32
C ALA A 190 5.42 -9.07 12.01
N THR A 191 5.69 -10.13 11.25
CA THR A 191 6.14 -11.42 11.79
C THR A 191 7.67 -11.55 11.82
N THR A 192 8.38 -10.99 10.85
CA THR A 192 9.84 -11.19 10.67
C THR A 192 10.65 -9.90 10.79
N GLY A 193 10.00 -8.73 10.72
CA GLY A 193 10.68 -7.44 10.61
C GLY A 193 11.27 -7.15 9.23
N LYS A 194 11.04 -8.02 8.24
CA LYS A 194 11.59 -7.93 6.88
C LYS A 194 10.50 -8.17 5.83
N ASP A 195 10.82 -7.90 4.56
CA ASP A 195 9.94 -8.10 3.40
C ASP A 195 10.61 -8.86 2.24
N GLU A 196 11.64 -9.66 2.55
CA GLU A 196 12.50 -10.30 1.56
C GLU A 196 11.71 -11.28 0.66
N GLN A 197 10.84 -12.12 1.23
CA GLN A 197 10.09 -13.12 0.48
C GLN A 197 9.01 -12.47 -0.41
N THR A 198 8.32 -11.45 0.10
CA THR A 198 7.29 -10.76 -0.68
C THR A 198 7.93 -9.97 -1.82
N VAL A 199 9.10 -9.35 -1.58
CA VAL A 199 9.88 -8.67 -2.63
C VAL A 199 10.32 -9.64 -3.72
N GLU A 200 10.82 -10.84 -3.36
CA GLU A 200 11.25 -11.86 -4.33
C GLU A 200 10.11 -12.25 -5.30
N VAL A 201 8.89 -12.40 -4.79
CA VAL A 201 7.73 -12.78 -5.62
C VAL A 201 7.23 -11.61 -6.48
N VAL A 202 7.29 -10.38 -5.97
CA VAL A 202 6.66 -9.20 -6.61
C VAL A 202 7.59 -8.48 -7.59
N MET A 203 8.91 -8.57 -7.41
CA MET A 203 9.85 -7.87 -8.29
C MET A 203 9.71 -8.25 -9.78
N PRO A 204 9.61 -9.53 -10.16
CA PRO A 204 9.42 -9.90 -11.56
C PRO A 204 8.12 -9.36 -12.17
N LEU A 205 7.07 -9.20 -11.35
CA LEU A 205 5.82 -8.57 -11.80
C LEU A 205 6.00 -7.08 -12.04
N ALA A 206 6.77 -6.39 -11.19
CA ALA A 206 7.06 -4.96 -11.37
C ALA A 206 7.85 -4.73 -12.67
N GLU A 207 8.82 -5.58 -12.96
CA GLU A 207 9.59 -5.58 -14.22
C GLU A 207 8.67 -5.83 -15.43
N LEU A 208 7.77 -6.82 -15.34
CA LEU A 208 6.80 -7.09 -16.41
C LEU A 208 5.83 -5.92 -16.63
N ILE A 209 5.34 -5.27 -15.57
CA ILE A 209 4.51 -4.06 -15.71
C ILE A 209 5.30 -2.97 -16.43
N TYR A 210 6.56 -2.78 -16.05
CA TYR A 210 7.42 -1.79 -16.67
C TYR A 210 7.55 -2.06 -18.17
N GLU A 211 7.89 -3.29 -18.57
CA GLU A 211 8.06 -3.71 -19.97
C GLU A 211 6.77 -3.55 -20.79
N LEU A 212 5.62 -3.96 -20.24
CA LEU A 212 4.33 -3.85 -20.92
C LEU A 212 3.94 -2.38 -21.16
N ILE A 213 4.15 -1.51 -20.18
CA ILE A 213 3.90 -0.07 -20.34
C ILE A 213 4.89 0.53 -21.35
N ASP A 214 6.17 0.21 -21.23
CA ASP A 214 7.20 0.75 -22.12
C ASP A 214 6.93 0.40 -23.59
N THR A 215 6.54 -0.85 -23.84
CA THR A 215 6.16 -1.38 -25.16
C THR A 215 4.93 -0.68 -25.71
N ASP A 216 3.85 -0.51 -24.90
CA ASP A 216 2.66 0.19 -25.37
C ASP A 216 2.95 1.66 -25.69
N LEU A 217 3.81 2.32 -24.91
CA LEU A 217 4.27 3.68 -25.17
C LEU A 217 5.06 3.78 -26.49
N ASP A 218 5.91 2.81 -26.82
CA ASP A 218 6.61 2.76 -28.10
C ASP A 218 5.66 2.55 -29.27
N LEU A 219 4.70 1.64 -29.14
CA LEU A 219 3.66 1.44 -30.15
C LEU A 219 2.84 2.71 -30.38
N ALA A 220 2.46 3.41 -29.30
CA ALA A 220 1.74 4.66 -29.38
C ALA A 220 2.58 5.76 -30.05
N SER A 221 3.85 5.92 -29.65
CA SER A 221 4.76 6.92 -30.23
C SER A 221 4.99 6.67 -31.73
N ASN A 222 5.23 5.42 -32.12
CA ASN A 222 5.40 5.03 -33.52
C ASN A 222 4.16 5.36 -34.36
N LYS A 223 2.96 5.06 -33.83
CA LYS A 223 1.72 5.39 -34.53
C LYS A 223 1.48 6.89 -34.63
N ILE A 224 1.79 7.68 -33.59
CA ILE A 224 1.71 9.16 -33.63
C ILE A 224 2.67 9.71 -34.70
N ALA A 225 3.88 9.17 -34.80
CA ALA A 225 4.85 9.58 -35.82
C ALA A 225 4.39 9.23 -37.24
N GLU A 226 3.75 8.07 -37.43
CA GLU A 226 3.12 7.69 -38.71
C GLU A 226 2.00 8.66 -39.08
N ILE A 227 1.06 8.93 -38.16
CA ILE A 227 -0.04 9.89 -38.37
C ILE A 227 0.50 11.27 -38.72
N ARG A 228 1.54 11.74 -38.03
CA ARG A 228 2.19 13.03 -38.33
C ARG A 228 2.73 13.05 -39.76
N ARG A 229 3.48 12.02 -40.17
CA ARG A 229 4.02 11.93 -41.53
C ARG A 229 2.92 11.90 -42.59
N ASN A 230 1.82 11.20 -42.34
CA ASN A 230 0.69 11.14 -43.26
C ASN A 230 -0.02 12.50 -43.39
N ALA A 231 -0.22 13.21 -42.27
CA ALA A 231 -0.86 14.52 -42.26
C ALA A 231 0.00 15.60 -42.94
N GLU A 232 1.32 15.52 -42.78
CA GLU A 232 2.30 16.40 -43.42
C GLU A 232 2.57 16.05 -44.89
N ALA A 233 2.11 14.88 -45.36
CA ALA A 233 2.27 14.50 -46.76
C ALA A 233 1.46 15.44 -47.66
N ASN A 234 2.09 15.85 -48.76
CA ASN A 234 1.43 16.57 -49.82
C ASN A 234 0.74 15.56 -50.74
N ALA A 235 -0.59 15.61 -50.80
CA ALA A 235 -1.34 14.93 -51.84
C ALA A 235 -1.39 15.81 -53.08
N VAL A 236 -1.17 15.17 -54.23
CA VAL A 236 -1.33 15.79 -55.54
C VAL A 236 -2.82 15.86 -55.80
N VAL A 237 -3.40 17.06 -55.72
CA VAL A 237 -4.86 17.23 -55.89
C VAL A 237 -5.20 17.38 -57.36
N SER A 238 -4.35 18.08 -58.10
CA SER A 238 -4.47 18.23 -59.54
C SER A 238 -3.10 18.50 -60.16
N GLY A 239 -2.94 18.09 -61.41
CA GLY A 239 -1.81 18.47 -62.25
C GLY A 239 -2.35 18.92 -63.59
N GLY A 240 -1.79 20.00 -64.13
CA GLY A 240 -2.23 20.56 -65.39
C GLY A 240 -1.11 21.29 -66.11
N TRP A 241 -1.19 21.30 -67.43
CA TRP A 241 -0.34 22.16 -68.24
C TRP A 241 -0.74 23.62 -68.02
N ARG A 242 0.21 24.46 -67.61
CA ARG A 242 0.04 25.91 -67.61
C ARG A 242 0.86 26.52 -68.74
N VAL A 243 0.28 27.53 -69.40
CA VAL A 243 0.96 28.33 -70.41
C VAL A 243 1.07 29.75 -69.89
N GLU A 244 2.30 30.24 -69.72
CA GLU A 244 2.55 31.63 -69.37
C GLU A 244 3.80 32.12 -70.14
N ASN A 245 3.68 33.31 -70.74
CA ASN A 245 4.67 33.89 -71.67
C ASN A 245 5.06 32.97 -72.85
N GLY A 246 4.11 32.20 -73.37
CA GLY A 246 4.33 31.31 -74.53
C GLY A 246 5.17 30.06 -74.23
N ARG A 247 5.49 29.79 -72.96
CA ARG A 247 6.11 28.52 -72.52
C ARG A 247 5.07 27.67 -71.81
N THR A 248 5.08 26.38 -72.10
CA THR A 248 4.20 25.39 -71.47
C THR A 248 5.00 24.55 -70.48
N TRP A 249 4.55 24.45 -69.24
CA TRP A 249 5.13 23.54 -68.23
C TRP A 249 4.03 22.83 -67.45
N TRP A 250 4.37 21.67 -66.91
CA TRP A 250 3.49 20.94 -66.01
C TRP A 250 3.56 21.57 -64.62
N GLN A 251 2.44 22.06 -64.11
CA GLN A 251 2.33 22.49 -62.71
C GLN A 251 1.54 21.45 -61.94
N GLN A 252 2.11 21.04 -60.81
CA GLN A 252 1.51 20.11 -59.89
C GLN A 252 1.02 20.89 -58.67
N ASP A 253 -0.30 21.02 -58.54
CA ASP A 253 -0.92 21.63 -57.37
C ASP A 253 -1.05 20.56 -56.29
N SER A 254 -0.28 20.72 -55.22
CA SER A 254 -0.30 19.82 -54.07
C SER A 254 -0.90 20.50 -52.85
N VAL A 255 -1.80 19.82 -52.14
CA VAL A 255 -2.30 20.27 -50.84
C VAL A 255 -1.87 19.30 -49.76
N ARG A 256 -1.77 19.79 -48.51
CA ARG A 256 -1.57 18.92 -47.35
C ARG A 256 -2.81 18.06 -47.16
N VAL A 257 -2.60 16.75 -46.95
CA VAL A 257 -3.71 15.80 -46.71
C VAL A 257 -4.47 16.17 -45.43
N GLY A 258 -3.75 16.60 -44.40
CA GLY A 258 -4.29 16.85 -43.07
C GLY A 258 -4.67 15.56 -42.34
N LEU A 259 -5.34 15.66 -41.19
CA LEU A 259 -5.75 14.49 -40.39
C LEU A 259 -7.09 13.91 -40.84
N SER A 260 -7.13 12.61 -41.07
CA SER A 260 -8.38 11.88 -41.25
C SER A 260 -9.25 11.92 -39.97
N ALA A 261 -10.55 11.65 -40.11
CA ALA A 261 -11.47 11.61 -38.98
C ALA A 261 -11.10 10.50 -37.97
N ASP A 262 -10.62 9.36 -38.47
CA ASP A 262 -10.22 8.21 -37.65
C ASP A 262 -8.92 8.50 -36.89
N GLU A 263 -7.94 9.15 -37.51
CA GLU A 263 -6.70 9.57 -36.83
C GLU A 263 -6.99 10.59 -35.72
N ARG A 264 -7.87 11.57 -35.98
CA ARG A 264 -8.31 12.53 -34.94
C ARG A 264 -8.98 11.82 -33.77
N ARG A 265 -9.84 10.83 -34.05
CA ARG A 265 -10.50 10.05 -33.00
C ARG A 265 -9.48 9.25 -32.20
N TRP A 266 -8.60 8.52 -32.88
CA TRP A 266 -7.56 7.72 -32.26
C TRP A 266 -6.63 8.56 -31.37
N LEU A 267 -6.18 9.73 -31.84
CA LEU A 267 -5.34 10.64 -31.05
C LEU A 267 -6.04 11.09 -29.77
N ARG A 268 -7.32 11.47 -29.84
CA ARG A 268 -8.10 11.89 -28.66
C ARG A 268 -8.24 10.76 -27.64
N GLU A 269 -8.60 9.56 -28.10
CA GLU A 269 -8.73 8.37 -27.26
C GLU A 269 -7.39 8.01 -26.61
N LYS A 270 -6.30 8.05 -27.39
CA LYS A 270 -4.96 7.73 -26.90
C LYS A 270 -4.45 8.76 -25.90
N ILE A 271 -4.75 10.07 -26.05
CA ILE A 271 -4.43 11.10 -25.05
C ILE A 271 -5.12 10.80 -23.71
N VAL A 272 -6.41 10.44 -23.72
CA VAL A 272 -7.16 10.08 -22.51
C VAL A 272 -6.55 8.82 -21.86
N TYR A 273 -6.22 7.82 -22.66
CA TYR A 273 -5.55 6.61 -22.18
C TYR A 273 -4.19 6.91 -21.54
N LEU A 274 -3.33 7.70 -22.18
CA LEU A 274 -2.01 8.07 -21.65
C LEU A 274 -2.13 8.85 -20.33
N GLY A 275 -3.18 9.66 -20.17
CA GLY A 275 -3.52 10.31 -18.90
C GLY A 275 -3.74 9.29 -17.78
N LYS A 276 -4.54 8.24 -18.04
CA LYS A 276 -4.79 7.14 -17.08
C LYS A 276 -3.52 6.34 -16.77
N VAL A 277 -2.66 6.10 -17.77
CA VAL A 277 -1.35 5.45 -17.56
C VAL A 277 -0.46 6.30 -16.65
N ASN A 278 -0.38 7.62 -16.87
CA ASN A 278 0.40 8.51 -16.00
C ASN A 278 -0.14 8.51 -14.56
N GLU A 279 -1.45 8.57 -14.36
CA GLU A 279 -2.06 8.48 -13.03
C GLU A 279 -1.72 7.14 -12.34
N THR A 280 -1.77 6.03 -13.09
CA THR A 280 -1.40 4.71 -12.56
C THR A 280 0.07 4.65 -12.18
N LEU A 281 0.97 5.24 -12.98
CA LEU A 281 2.40 5.35 -12.63
C LEU A 281 2.63 6.20 -11.37
N ASP A 282 1.86 7.27 -11.18
CA ASP A 282 1.89 8.05 -9.94
C ASP A 282 1.41 7.21 -8.73
N GLN A 283 0.32 6.45 -8.88
CA GLN A 283 -0.16 5.54 -7.84
C GLN A 283 0.87 4.45 -7.50
N LEU A 284 1.52 3.84 -8.50
CA LEU A 284 2.59 2.86 -8.31
C LEU A 284 3.80 3.48 -7.59
N ARG A 285 4.16 4.72 -7.96
CA ARG A 285 5.25 5.45 -7.29
C ARG A 285 4.92 5.74 -5.83
N GLU A 286 3.72 6.23 -5.54
CA GLU A 286 3.31 6.54 -4.16
C GLU A 286 3.13 5.26 -3.33
N ALA A 287 2.60 4.17 -3.91
CA ALA A 287 2.59 2.86 -3.26
C ALA A 287 4.02 2.37 -2.98
N SER A 288 4.94 2.49 -3.94
CA SER A 288 6.36 2.14 -3.76
C SER A 288 7.01 2.90 -2.60
N LYS A 289 6.67 4.19 -2.40
CA LYS A 289 7.15 4.97 -1.26
C LYS A 289 6.47 4.58 0.05
N LYS A 290 5.14 4.70 0.08
CA LYS A 290 4.34 4.59 1.30
C LYS A 290 4.29 3.15 1.81
N ASP A 291 3.99 2.22 0.92
CA ASP A 291 3.83 0.83 1.31
C ASP A 291 5.20 0.14 1.33
N TRP A 292 6.08 0.35 0.34
CA TRP A 292 7.33 -0.44 0.22
C TRP A 292 8.59 0.22 0.79
N GLY A 293 8.52 1.46 1.28
CA GLY A 293 9.69 2.19 1.78
C GLY A 293 10.78 2.42 0.71
N ARG A 294 10.43 2.31 -0.58
CA ARG A 294 11.35 2.53 -1.71
C ARG A 294 11.26 3.98 -2.17
N THR A 295 12.19 4.42 -3.01
CA THR A 295 12.19 5.82 -3.50
C THR A 295 11.11 6.11 -4.56
N GLY A 296 10.58 5.07 -5.20
CA GLY A 296 9.71 5.19 -6.37
C GLY A 296 10.40 5.71 -7.63
N LYS A 297 11.72 5.97 -7.61
CA LYS A 297 12.45 6.56 -8.74
C LYS A 297 12.43 5.69 -10.01
N GLY A 298 12.30 4.37 -9.87
CA GLY A 298 12.23 3.44 -11.00
C GLY A 298 11.06 3.72 -11.95
N TRP A 299 9.98 4.36 -11.49
CA TRP A 299 8.81 4.68 -12.32
C TRP A 299 8.93 6.02 -13.07
N GLN A 300 9.91 6.86 -12.71
CA GLN A 300 10.06 8.21 -13.29
C GLN A 300 10.36 8.21 -14.79
N PRO A 301 11.21 7.31 -15.34
CA PRO A 301 11.46 7.26 -16.78
C PRO A 301 10.19 6.98 -17.59
N LEU A 302 9.36 6.00 -17.18
CA LEU A 302 8.08 5.73 -17.83
C LEU A 302 7.13 6.91 -17.71
N GLN A 303 7.10 7.58 -16.55
CA GLN A 303 6.26 8.76 -16.37
C GLN A 303 6.65 9.89 -17.34
N ALA A 304 7.95 10.15 -17.49
CA ALA A 304 8.47 11.12 -18.44
C ALA A 304 8.16 10.72 -19.89
N LYS A 305 8.33 9.43 -20.25
CA LYS A 305 7.98 8.88 -21.57
C LYS A 305 6.49 9.07 -21.87
N THR A 306 5.59 8.70 -20.95
CA THR A 306 4.14 8.87 -21.08
C THR A 306 3.76 10.34 -21.34
N ARG A 307 4.31 11.28 -20.56
CA ARG A 307 4.05 12.72 -20.74
C ARG A 307 4.55 13.23 -22.09
N LYS A 308 5.73 12.77 -22.53
CA LYS A 308 6.29 13.11 -23.85
C LYS A 308 5.38 12.61 -24.98
N VAL A 309 4.98 11.33 -24.96
CA VAL A 309 4.09 10.74 -25.98
C VAL A 309 2.73 11.44 -26.00
N ALA A 310 2.18 11.79 -24.83
CA ALA A 310 0.93 12.55 -24.74
C ALA A 310 1.05 13.95 -25.34
N ALA A 311 2.16 14.66 -25.07
CA ALA A 311 2.43 15.97 -25.66
C ALA A 311 2.64 15.90 -27.18
N GLU A 312 3.28 14.84 -27.68
CA GLU A 312 3.42 14.59 -29.12
C GLU A 312 2.07 14.37 -29.81
N ALA A 313 1.18 13.58 -29.19
CA ALA A 313 -0.18 13.36 -29.70
C ALA A 313 -0.99 14.68 -29.73
N GLN A 314 -0.93 15.47 -28.66
CA GLN A 314 -1.59 16.78 -28.59
C GLN A 314 -1.03 17.75 -29.65
N GLY A 315 0.29 17.75 -29.84
CA GLY A 315 0.95 18.60 -30.84
C GLY A 315 0.57 18.26 -32.28
N VAL A 316 0.30 16.98 -32.58
CA VAL A 316 -0.24 16.58 -33.89
C VAL A 316 -1.68 17.04 -34.04
N LEU A 317 -2.51 16.89 -33.00
CA LEU A 317 -3.92 17.28 -33.05
C LEU A 317 -4.14 18.79 -33.15
N ALA A 318 -3.25 19.62 -32.60
CA ALA A 318 -3.39 21.08 -32.56
C ALA A 318 -2.88 21.82 -33.81
N ARG A 319 -2.24 21.11 -34.76
CA ARG A 319 -1.74 21.69 -36.02
C ARG A 319 -2.77 21.73 -37.15
N GLU A 320 -3.94 21.16 -36.92
CA GLU A 320 -5.14 21.26 -37.76
C GLU A 320 -6.09 22.34 -37.24
#